data_AF-A0A5N5LN85-F1
#
_entry.id   AF-A0A5N5LN85-F1
#
_cell.length_a   1.000
_cell.length_b   1.000
_cell.length_c   1.000
_cell.angle_alpha   90.00
_cell.angle_beta   90.00
_cell.angle_gamma   90.00
#
_symmetry.space_group_name_H-M   'P 1'
#
loop_
_entity.id
_entity.type
_entity.pdbx_description
1 polymer ?
#
loop_
_entity_poly.entity_id
_entity_poly.type
_entity_poly.pdbx_seq_one_letter_code
_entity_poly.pdbx_strand_id
1 'polypeptide(L)'
;MEMDSLPNGNSTIPTSTTTPPSTALSSKLTQLTESLKLEHQFLRVPFEHYKKTIRTNHRAVEKEISSVISIVNEAADSDISNDDAVQHLTSLVSRLQGLKRKLEEGSRAENLQAQRCRARIDHLESAGAENLSEWNNTRMKRILVDYMLRMSYYDTGLKLAESSNMLDLVDIDVFLEAKRVIDALQKREVAPALAWCADNKSRLKKSKSKFEFQLRLQEYVELVRAEDHLRAITYARKYLAPWAATHMKEMQRVFAIVAFKGNPECAVYKIFFEPKQWDYLVEQFKQEFCRLYGMPLEPILYWSHYLILSKCLLFSLTLFSHCYEDDCTKEDPLSQESFRKLALPLPYSKQHHSKLVCYITKELMDTENPPQVLPNGYVYSTKALEEMAKRNGGKITCPRTGLVCNYLELVKAYIS
;
A
#
# COMPACT_ATOMS: atom_id res chain seq x y z
N MET A 1 -61.53 -61.88 -17.87
CA MET A 1 -60.12 -62.22 -17.55
C MET A 1 -59.44 -60.89 -17.28
N GLU A 2 -59.76 -60.31 -16.13
CA GLU A 2 -59.00 -60.42 -14.86
C GLU A 2 -57.86 -59.37 -14.84
N MET A 3 -57.73 -58.42 -13.91
CA MET A 3 -58.61 -57.87 -12.88
C MET A 3 -57.92 -56.57 -12.41
N ASP A 4 -58.43 -55.39 -12.79
CA ASP A 4 -58.01 -54.12 -12.18
C ASP A 4 -58.66 -54.00 -10.79
N SER A 5 -57.85 -53.69 -9.77
CA SER A 5 -58.35 -53.28 -8.45
C SER A 5 -57.55 -52.07 -7.94
N LEU A 6 -58.24 -50.91 -7.91
CA LEU A 6 -58.01 -49.83 -6.92
C LEU A 6 -58.37 -50.37 -5.50
N PRO A 7 -58.04 -49.75 -4.34
CA PRO A 7 -57.77 -48.31 -4.12
C PRO A 7 -56.77 -47.91 -2.97
N ASN A 8 -56.57 -46.59 -2.84
CA ASN A 8 -56.38 -45.79 -1.61
C ASN A 8 -55.12 -45.91 -0.72
N GLY A 9 -54.54 -44.74 -0.40
CA GLY A 9 -53.86 -44.52 0.89
C GLY A 9 -52.79 -43.41 0.89
N ASN A 10 -53.11 -42.27 1.50
CA ASN A 10 -52.23 -41.15 1.88
C ASN A 10 -50.80 -41.53 2.31
N SER A 11 -49.79 -40.72 1.97
CA SER A 11 -48.95 -39.98 2.95
C SER A 11 -47.76 -39.19 2.35
N THR A 12 -47.61 -37.96 2.86
CA THR A 12 -46.37 -37.20 3.13
C THR A 12 -45.42 -36.79 1.99
N ILE A 13 -45.44 -35.49 1.67
CA ILE A 13 -44.30 -34.75 1.07
C ILE A 13 -43.43 -34.21 2.22
N PRO A 14 -42.13 -34.53 2.30
CA PRO A 14 -41.20 -33.78 3.15
C PRO A 14 -40.68 -32.55 2.39
N THR A 15 -41.01 -31.36 2.88
CA THR A 15 -40.44 -30.09 2.42
C THR A 15 -39.00 -29.96 2.89
N SER A 16 -38.05 -30.14 1.98
CA SER A 16 -36.65 -29.80 2.17
C SER A 16 -36.46 -28.28 2.20
N THR A 17 -35.92 -27.76 3.31
CA THR A 17 -35.43 -26.40 3.46
C THR A 17 -34.18 -26.18 2.61
N THR A 18 -34.34 -25.52 1.45
CA THR A 18 -33.26 -24.99 0.63
C THR A 18 -32.90 -23.57 1.07
N THR A 19 -31.79 -23.42 1.78
CA THR A 19 -31.08 -22.12 1.87
C THR A 19 -30.28 -21.90 0.57
N PRO A 20 -30.35 -20.72 -0.09
CA PRO A 20 -29.66 -20.50 -1.35
C PRO A 20 -28.14 -20.26 -1.15
N PRO A 21 -27.25 -21.03 -1.79
CA PRO A 21 -25.79 -20.89 -1.68
C PRO A 21 -25.18 -19.70 -2.47
N SER A 22 -25.98 -18.92 -3.21
CA SER A 22 -25.46 -17.92 -4.17
C SER A 22 -24.97 -16.61 -3.53
N THR A 23 -25.51 -16.21 -2.37
CA THR A 23 -25.16 -14.95 -1.69
C THR A 23 -23.80 -14.98 -0.99
N ALA A 24 -23.38 -16.14 -0.46
CA ALA A 24 -22.07 -16.31 0.18
C ALA A 24 -20.92 -16.31 -0.85
N LEU A 25 -21.15 -16.85 -2.05
CA LEU A 25 -20.18 -16.80 -3.16
C LEU A 25 -20.04 -15.39 -3.73
N SER A 26 -21.16 -14.68 -3.89
CA SER A 26 -21.18 -13.29 -4.37
C SER A 26 -20.41 -12.35 -3.43
N SER A 27 -20.66 -12.43 -2.11
CA SER A 27 -19.97 -11.62 -1.10
C SER A 27 -18.47 -11.93 -1.00
N LYS A 28 -18.08 -13.21 -1.08
CA LYS A 28 -16.66 -13.59 -1.14
C LYS A 28 -15.97 -13.04 -2.38
N LEU A 29 -16.65 -12.99 -3.53
CA LEU A 29 -16.11 -12.45 -4.78
C LEU A 29 -15.94 -10.92 -4.71
N THR A 30 -16.89 -10.19 -4.12
CA THR A 30 -16.74 -8.74 -3.88
C THR A 30 -15.59 -8.44 -2.92
N GLN A 31 -15.45 -9.23 -1.85
CA GLN A 31 -14.35 -9.10 -0.89
C GLN A 31 -12.99 -9.40 -1.55
N LEU A 32 -12.93 -10.40 -2.43
CA LEU A 32 -11.73 -10.71 -3.22
C LEU A 32 -11.36 -9.55 -4.14
N THR A 33 -12.36 -8.95 -4.81
CA THR A 33 -12.20 -7.79 -5.72
C THR A 33 -11.65 -6.56 -4.99
N GLU A 34 -12.15 -6.25 -3.80
CA GLU A 34 -11.58 -5.16 -2.98
C GLU A 34 -10.17 -5.48 -2.51
N SER A 35 -9.93 -6.74 -2.15
CA SER A 35 -8.62 -7.19 -1.70
C SER A 35 -7.58 -7.12 -2.83
N LEU A 36 -7.96 -7.36 -4.08
CA LEU A 36 -7.08 -7.24 -5.26
C LEU A 36 -6.63 -5.79 -5.51
N LYS A 37 -7.36 -4.77 -5.02
CA LYS A 37 -6.90 -3.36 -5.16
C LYS A 37 -5.62 -3.09 -4.37
N LEU A 38 -5.42 -3.77 -3.24
CA LEU A 38 -4.20 -3.68 -2.42
C LEU A 38 -3.01 -4.39 -3.08
N GLU A 39 -3.26 -5.27 -4.06
CA GLU A 39 -2.25 -6.02 -4.80
C GLU A 39 -1.57 -5.18 -5.89
N HIS A 40 -2.23 -4.12 -6.35
CA HIS A 40 -1.76 -3.28 -7.44
C HIS A 40 -0.33 -2.74 -7.22
N GLN A 41 0.03 -2.35 -5.99
CA GLN A 41 1.38 -1.87 -5.71
C GLN A 41 2.46 -2.94 -5.92
N PHE A 42 2.15 -4.21 -5.59
CA PHE A 42 3.11 -5.32 -5.66
C PHE A 42 3.35 -5.78 -7.09
N LEU A 43 2.43 -5.46 -8.02
CA LEU A 43 2.63 -5.64 -9.45
C LEU A 43 3.31 -4.44 -10.10
N ARG A 44 3.05 -3.22 -9.62
CA ARG A 44 3.54 -2.00 -10.25
C ARG A 44 5.05 -1.84 -10.13
N VAL A 45 5.62 -2.12 -8.96
CA VAL A 45 7.07 -2.00 -8.70
C VAL A 45 7.90 -2.85 -9.67
N PRO A 46 7.69 -4.18 -9.80
CA PRO A 46 8.47 -5.00 -10.72
C PRO A 46 8.22 -4.63 -12.17
N PHE A 47 7.01 -4.21 -12.55
CA PHE A 47 6.72 -3.74 -13.90
C PHE A 47 7.48 -2.45 -14.26
N GLU A 48 7.53 -1.49 -13.34
CA GLU A 48 8.30 -0.26 -13.55
C GLU A 48 9.81 -0.53 -13.56
N HIS A 49 10.29 -1.49 -12.77
CA HIS A 49 11.67 -1.94 -12.82
C HIS A 49 11.99 -2.65 -14.14
N TYR A 50 11.13 -3.54 -14.64
CA TYR A 50 11.25 -4.17 -15.95
C TYR A 50 11.33 -3.14 -17.08
N LYS A 51 10.44 -2.13 -17.07
CA LYS A 51 10.49 -1.01 -18.03
C LYS A 51 11.75 -0.17 -17.92
N LYS A 52 12.33 -0.01 -16.72
CA LYS A 52 13.63 0.67 -16.54
C LYS A 52 14.72 -0.16 -17.24
N THR A 53 14.78 -1.46 -16.97
CA THR A 53 15.78 -2.38 -17.55
C THR A 53 15.72 -2.41 -19.08
N ILE A 54 14.54 -2.61 -19.68
CA ILE A 54 14.38 -2.59 -21.15
C ILE A 54 14.87 -1.27 -21.75
N ARG A 55 14.49 -0.13 -21.18
CA ARG A 55 14.89 1.18 -21.72
C ARG A 55 16.40 1.40 -21.62
N THR A 56 17.03 0.96 -20.53
CA THR A 56 18.48 1.08 -20.35
C THR A 56 19.22 0.20 -21.34
N ASN A 57 18.81 -1.06 -21.47
CA ASN A 57 19.41 -2.00 -22.41
C ASN A 57 19.24 -1.55 -23.86
N HIS A 58 18.03 -1.12 -24.23
CA HIS A 58 17.74 -0.59 -25.57
C HIS A 58 18.62 0.61 -25.91
N ARG A 59 18.74 1.60 -25.01
CA ARG A 59 19.62 2.77 -25.24
C ARG A 59 21.09 2.40 -25.33
N ALA A 60 21.54 1.44 -24.53
CA ALA A 60 22.92 0.97 -24.59
C ALA A 60 23.22 0.32 -25.94
N VAL A 61 22.29 -0.51 -26.43
CA VAL A 61 22.38 -1.16 -27.75
C VAL A 61 22.34 -0.13 -28.88
N GLU A 62 21.37 0.80 -28.87
CA GLU A 62 21.29 1.88 -29.87
C GLU A 62 22.59 2.68 -29.94
N LYS A 63 23.13 3.09 -28.80
CA LYS A 63 24.38 3.87 -28.74
C LYS A 63 25.58 3.12 -29.34
N GLU A 64 25.72 1.84 -29.02
CA GLU A 64 26.82 1.03 -29.54
C GLU A 64 26.64 0.73 -31.03
N ILE A 65 25.41 0.43 -31.48
CA ILE A 65 25.10 0.25 -32.91
C ILE A 65 25.39 1.53 -33.70
N SER A 66 24.93 2.70 -33.23
CA SER A 66 25.23 3.98 -33.88
C SER A 66 26.73 4.25 -33.95
N SER A 67 27.49 3.91 -32.90
CA SER A 67 28.94 4.06 -32.91
C SER A 67 29.64 3.10 -33.89
N VAL A 68 29.15 1.86 -34.01
CA VAL A 68 29.66 0.90 -35.00
C VAL A 68 29.36 1.39 -36.42
N ILE A 69 28.15 1.88 -36.70
CA ILE A 69 27.78 2.44 -38.00
C ILE A 69 28.67 3.64 -38.36
N SER A 70 28.94 4.55 -37.41
CA SER A 70 29.83 5.70 -37.64
C SER A 70 31.22 5.24 -38.08
N ILE A 71 31.80 4.26 -37.39
CA ILE A 71 33.15 3.76 -37.69
C ILE A 71 33.18 3.05 -39.03
N VAL A 72 32.13 2.28 -39.37
CA VAL A 72 32.04 1.62 -40.67
C VAL A 72 31.95 2.63 -41.80
N ASN A 73 31.19 3.71 -41.63
CA ASN A 73 31.09 4.78 -42.63
C ASN A 73 32.42 5.54 -42.78
N GLU A 74 33.06 5.91 -41.66
CA GLU A 74 34.39 6.55 -41.67
C GLU A 74 35.43 5.66 -42.35
N ALA A 75 35.34 4.35 -42.15
CA ALA A 75 36.24 3.40 -42.79
C ALA A 75 35.94 3.19 -44.29
N ALA A 76 34.69 3.37 -44.72
CA ALA A 76 34.30 3.25 -46.12
C ALA A 76 34.68 4.48 -46.97
N ASP A 77 34.74 5.66 -46.35
CA ASP A 77 35.10 6.92 -47.02
C ASP A 77 36.61 7.17 -47.11
N SER A 78 37.43 6.38 -46.43
CA SER A 78 38.88 6.55 -46.33
C SER A 78 39.64 5.57 -47.23
N ASP A 79 40.66 6.03 -47.95
CA ASP A 79 41.63 5.14 -48.63
C ASP A 79 42.60 4.55 -47.59
N ILE A 80 42.19 3.46 -46.96
CA ILE A 80 42.91 2.83 -45.85
C ILE A 80 43.91 1.79 -46.38
N SER A 81 45.13 1.77 -45.82
CA SER A 81 46.11 0.71 -46.06
C SER A 81 45.54 -0.67 -45.65
N ASN A 82 45.96 -1.75 -46.31
CA ASN A 82 45.50 -3.11 -45.97
C ASN A 82 45.74 -3.47 -44.49
N ASP A 83 46.87 -3.05 -43.91
CA ASP A 83 47.18 -3.32 -42.49
C ASP A 83 46.26 -2.53 -41.54
N ASP A 84 45.98 -1.27 -41.87
CA ASP A 84 45.08 -0.43 -41.09
C ASP A 84 43.64 -0.94 -41.20
N ALA A 85 43.20 -1.41 -42.38
CA ALA A 85 41.89 -2.01 -42.58
C ALA A 85 41.69 -3.29 -41.74
N VAL A 86 42.73 -4.13 -41.63
CA VAL A 86 42.72 -5.31 -40.76
C VAL A 86 42.63 -4.92 -39.28
N GLN A 87 43.36 -3.88 -38.84
CA GLN A 87 43.27 -3.38 -37.47
C GLN A 87 41.87 -2.80 -37.15
N HIS A 88 41.28 -2.05 -38.09
CA HIS A 88 39.93 -1.52 -37.97
C HIS A 88 38.86 -2.62 -37.87
N LEU A 89 38.94 -3.64 -38.72
CA LEU A 89 38.04 -4.80 -38.66
C LEU A 89 38.22 -5.58 -37.35
N THR A 90 39.45 -5.76 -36.89
CA THR A 90 39.74 -6.44 -35.62
C THR A 90 39.14 -5.67 -34.44
N SER A 91 39.27 -4.34 -34.44
CA SER A 91 38.64 -3.46 -33.45
C SER A 91 37.11 -3.57 -33.47
N LEU A 92 36.49 -3.52 -34.66
CA LEU A 92 35.04 -3.68 -34.82
C LEU A 92 34.55 -5.05 -34.32
N VAL A 93 35.26 -6.13 -34.65
CA VAL A 93 34.95 -7.48 -34.16
C VAL A 93 35.02 -7.52 -32.63
N SER A 94 36.05 -6.94 -32.02
CA SER A 94 36.17 -6.89 -30.56
C SER A 94 35.01 -6.13 -29.91
N ARG A 95 34.57 -5.03 -30.52
CA ARG A 95 33.42 -4.23 -30.06
C ARG A 95 32.10 -4.96 -30.21
N LEU A 96 31.88 -5.65 -31.34
CA LEU A 96 30.68 -6.46 -31.56
C LEU A 96 30.61 -7.66 -30.61
N GLN A 97 31.75 -8.28 -30.29
CA GLN A 97 31.83 -9.31 -29.25
C GLN A 97 31.50 -8.74 -27.87
N GLY A 98 32.00 -7.54 -27.55
CA GLY A 98 31.64 -6.82 -26.33
C GLY A 98 30.14 -6.49 -26.25
N LEU A 99 29.55 -6.02 -27.36
CA LEU A 99 28.12 -5.75 -27.47
C LEU A 99 27.29 -7.03 -27.30
N LYS A 100 27.72 -8.15 -27.90
CA LYS A 100 27.07 -9.45 -27.73
C LYS A 100 27.02 -9.85 -26.25
N ARG A 101 28.14 -9.76 -25.52
CA ARG A 101 28.18 -10.06 -24.08
C ARG A 101 27.25 -9.15 -23.28
N LYS A 102 27.28 -7.83 -23.53
CA LYS A 102 26.37 -6.87 -22.89
C LYS A 102 24.89 -7.18 -23.17
N LEU A 103 24.57 -7.60 -24.40
CA LEU A 103 23.21 -7.95 -24.79
C LEU A 103 22.73 -9.24 -24.12
N GLU A 104 23.60 -10.25 -24.00
CA GLU A 104 23.30 -11.48 -23.25
C GLU A 104 23.05 -11.18 -21.76
N GLU A 105 23.88 -10.36 -21.14
CA GLU A 105 23.67 -9.90 -19.75
C GLU A 105 22.37 -9.11 -19.58
N GLY A 106 22.11 -8.18 -20.49
CA GLY A 106 20.87 -7.41 -20.53
C GLY A 106 19.64 -8.29 -20.70
N SER A 107 19.70 -9.28 -21.61
CA SER A 107 18.62 -10.24 -21.83
C SER A 107 18.37 -11.13 -20.61
N ARG A 108 19.41 -11.60 -19.92
CA ARG A 108 19.25 -12.33 -18.64
C ARG A 108 18.56 -11.47 -17.59
N ALA A 109 18.96 -10.20 -17.45
CA ALA A 109 18.33 -9.27 -16.51
C ALA A 109 16.85 -9.01 -16.86
N GLU A 110 16.52 -8.80 -18.15
CA GLU A 110 15.14 -8.65 -18.61
C GLU A 110 14.29 -9.89 -18.34
N ASN A 111 14.81 -11.08 -18.66
CA ASN A 111 14.11 -12.34 -18.42
C ASN A 111 13.83 -12.58 -16.93
N LEU A 112 14.78 -12.25 -16.05
CA LEU A 112 14.57 -12.33 -14.60
C LEU A 112 13.43 -11.41 -14.14
N GLN A 113 13.38 -10.18 -14.64
CA GLN A 113 12.29 -9.25 -14.27
C GLN A 113 10.95 -9.68 -14.87
N ALA A 114 10.95 -10.24 -16.08
CA ALA A 114 9.75 -10.81 -16.69
C ALA A 114 9.23 -12.02 -15.90
N GLN A 115 10.13 -12.92 -15.45
CA GLN A 115 9.80 -14.04 -14.58
C GLN A 115 9.16 -13.57 -13.26
N ARG A 116 9.74 -12.54 -12.63
CA ARG A 116 9.19 -11.92 -11.41
C ARG A 116 7.81 -11.29 -11.62
N CYS A 117 7.54 -10.73 -12.79
CA CYS A 117 6.20 -10.24 -13.14
C CYS A 117 5.22 -11.42 -13.31
N ARG A 118 5.65 -12.47 -14.01
CA ARG A 118 4.83 -13.66 -14.26
C ARG A 118 4.48 -14.40 -12.96
N ALA A 119 5.46 -14.67 -12.09
CA ALA A 119 5.22 -15.33 -10.81
C ALA A 119 4.18 -14.61 -9.95
N ARG A 120 4.13 -13.27 -10.01
CA ARG A 120 3.11 -12.48 -9.30
C ARG A 120 1.73 -12.55 -9.96
N ILE A 121 1.66 -12.60 -11.29
CA ILE A 121 0.39 -12.81 -12.01
C ILE A 121 -0.14 -14.21 -11.70
N ASP A 122 0.70 -15.24 -11.80
CA ASP A 122 0.35 -16.63 -11.49
C ASP A 122 -0.16 -16.74 -10.03
N HIS A 123 0.48 -16.04 -9.08
CA HIS A 123 0.01 -15.97 -7.70
C HIS A 123 -1.37 -15.31 -7.57
N LEU A 124 -1.68 -14.28 -8.36
CA LEU A 124 -3.00 -13.64 -8.34
C LEU A 124 -4.07 -14.52 -8.99
N GLU A 125 -3.73 -15.24 -10.05
CA GLU A 125 -4.61 -16.22 -10.70
C GLU A 125 -4.90 -17.43 -9.81
N SER A 126 -3.95 -17.80 -8.94
CA SER A 126 -4.12 -18.89 -7.96
C SER A 126 -5.13 -18.59 -6.84
N ALA A 127 -5.72 -17.39 -6.81
CA ALA A 127 -6.71 -16.97 -5.82
C ALA A 127 -8.07 -17.67 -6.04
N GLY A 128 -8.14 -18.96 -5.72
CA GLY A 128 -9.34 -19.79 -5.73
C GLY A 128 -9.98 -19.97 -4.35
N ALA A 129 -11.25 -20.38 -4.33
CA ALA A 129 -12.00 -20.59 -3.09
C ALA A 129 -11.42 -21.70 -2.18
N GLU A 130 -10.72 -22.67 -2.76
CA GLU A 130 -10.11 -23.80 -2.03
C GLU A 130 -8.75 -23.44 -1.40
N ASN A 131 -7.98 -22.53 -2.01
CA ASN A 131 -6.62 -22.16 -1.57
C ASN A 131 -6.54 -20.80 -0.87
N LEU A 132 -7.69 -20.22 -0.49
CA LEU A 132 -7.77 -18.85 0.01
C LEU A 132 -6.94 -18.61 1.29
N SER A 133 -6.82 -19.62 2.15
CA SER A 133 -6.05 -19.53 3.40
C SER A 133 -4.54 -19.41 3.14
N GLU A 134 -3.98 -20.28 2.30
CA GLU A 134 -2.56 -20.26 1.93
C GLU A 134 -2.21 -19.02 1.12
N TRP A 135 -3.11 -18.63 0.21
CA TRP A 135 -2.99 -17.39 -0.56
C TRP A 135 -2.93 -16.16 0.35
N ASN A 136 -3.85 -16.07 1.33
CA ASN A 136 -3.84 -14.99 2.32
C ASN A 136 -2.59 -14.99 3.19
N ASN A 137 -2.07 -16.15 3.57
CA ASN A 137 -0.84 -16.26 4.36
C ASN A 137 0.38 -15.74 3.57
N THR A 138 0.50 -16.18 2.32
CA THR A 138 1.53 -15.70 1.39
C THR A 138 1.43 -14.19 1.20
N ARG A 139 0.23 -13.69 0.93
CA ARG A 139 -0.03 -12.26 0.82
C ARG A 139 0.39 -11.49 2.07
N MET A 140 0.01 -11.96 3.26
CA MET A 140 0.37 -11.33 4.53
C MET A 140 1.88 -11.26 4.71
N LYS A 141 2.59 -12.36 4.43
CA LYS A 141 4.07 -12.40 4.47
C LYS A 141 4.68 -11.40 3.50
N ARG A 142 4.16 -11.27 2.28
CA ARG A 142 4.66 -10.27 1.31
C ARG A 142 4.47 -8.84 1.81
N ILE A 143 3.33 -8.52 2.41
CA ILE A 143 3.09 -7.20 3.01
C ILE A 143 4.05 -6.96 4.19
N LEU A 144 4.30 -7.99 5.02
CA LEU A 144 5.26 -7.91 6.11
C LEU A 144 6.69 -7.65 5.64
N VAL A 145 7.12 -8.32 4.57
CA VAL A 145 8.44 -8.06 3.99
C VAL A 145 8.52 -6.63 3.42
N ASP A 146 7.52 -6.15 2.69
CA ASP A 146 7.47 -4.75 2.21
C ASP A 146 7.57 -3.74 3.36
N TYR A 147 6.88 -3.97 4.47
CA TYR A 147 7.00 -3.15 5.67
C TYR A 147 8.42 -3.17 6.24
N MET A 148 9.01 -4.36 6.42
CA MET A 148 10.37 -4.49 6.92
C MET A 148 11.38 -3.75 6.04
N LEU A 149 11.26 -3.87 4.71
CA LEU A 149 12.13 -3.18 3.76
C LEU A 149 11.98 -1.66 3.82
N ARG A 150 10.76 -1.14 3.99
CA ARG A 150 10.49 0.30 4.14
C ARG A 150 11.00 0.87 5.46
N MET A 151 10.94 0.09 6.54
CA MET A 151 11.43 0.44 7.87
C MET A 151 12.93 0.19 8.06
N SER A 152 13.65 -0.14 6.98
CA SER A 152 15.08 -0.41 6.97
C SER A 152 15.52 -1.69 7.70
N TYR A 153 14.60 -2.63 7.95
CA TYR A 153 14.88 -3.97 8.48
C TYR A 153 15.18 -4.99 7.35
N TYR A 154 16.21 -4.71 6.57
CA TYR A 154 16.52 -5.44 5.34
C TYR A 154 16.86 -6.92 5.58
N ASP A 155 17.70 -7.21 6.58
CA ASP A 155 18.18 -8.58 6.86
C ASP A 155 17.03 -9.49 7.32
N THR A 156 16.13 -8.96 8.16
CA THR A 156 14.94 -9.67 8.62
C THR A 156 13.97 -9.92 7.47
N GLY A 157 13.74 -8.90 6.62
CA GLY A 157 12.91 -9.04 5.44
C GLY A 157 13.43 -10.09 4.45
N LEU A 158 14.75 -10.12 4.24
CA LEU A 158 15.41 -11.11 3.38
C LEU A 158 15.26 -12.53 3.95
N LYS A 159 15.56 -12.74 5.24
CA LYS A 159 15.39 -14.05 5.90
C LYS A 159 13.94 -14.54 5.84
N LEU A 160 12.96 -13.64 6.01
CA LEU A 160 11.55 -13.99 5.89
C LEU A 160 11.19 -14.41 4.46
N ALA A 161 11.70 -13.71 3.46
CA ALA A 161 11.46 -14.05 2.06
C ALA A 161 12.12 -15.39 1.66
N GLU A 162 13.33 -15.67 2.14
CA GLU A 162 14.04 -16.94 1.92
C GLU A 162 13.33 -18.11 2.60
N SER A 163 13.00 -17.97 3.89
CA SER A 163 12.34 -19.05 4.66
C SER A 163 10.96 -19.44 4.12
N SER A 164 10.28 -18.52 3.43
CA SER A 164 8.98 -18.75 2.81
C SER A 164 9.04 -19.02 1.31
N ASN A 165 10.24 -19.07 0.71
CA ASN A 165 10.47 -19.22 -0.73
C ASN A 165 9.70 -18.17 -1.59
N MET A 166 9.75 -16.90 -1.17
CA MET A 166 8.98 -15.79 -1.76
C MET A 166 9.84 -14.74 -2.46
N LEU A 167 11.10 -15.06 -2.78
CA LEU A 167 12.04 -14.11 -3.38
C LEU A 167 11.52 -13.49 -4.69
N ASP A 168 10.78 -14.25 -5.50
CA ASP A 168 10.21 -13.76 -6.76
C ASP A 168 8.97 -12.85 -6.58
N LEU A 169 8.36 -12.89 -5.40
CA LEU A 169 7.15 -12.12 -5.07
C LEU A 169 7.47 -10.78 -4.39
N VAL A 170 8.73 -10.55 -3.99
CA VAL A 170 9.17 -9.39 -3.21
C VAL A 170 10.23 -8.58 -3.96
N ASP A 171 10.21 -7.26 -3.81
CA ASP A 171 11.11 -6.33 -4.50
C ASP A 171 12.40 -5.99 -3.73
N ILE A 172 13.08 -7.00 -3.15
CA ILE A 172 14.24 -6.81 -2.25
C ILE A 172 15.33 -5.97 -2.92
N ASP A 173 15.71 -6.30 -4.16
CA ASP A 173 16.80 -5.60 -4.88
C ASP A 173 16.52 -4.10 -5.05
N VAL A 174 15.25 -3.74 -5.27
CA VAL A 174 14.83 -2.35 -5.47
C VAL A 174 15.00 -1.56 -4.17
N PHE A 175 14.70 -2.17 -3.03
CA PHE A 175 14.91 -1.57 -1.72
C PHE A 175 16.38 -1.56 -1.29
N LEU A 176 17.22 -2.50 -1.76
CA LEU A 176 18.67 -2.47 -1.56
C LEU A 176 19.35 -1.35 -2.36
N GLU A 177 18.90 -1.07 -3.60
CA GLU A 177 19.34 0.12 -4.36
C GLU A 177 19.01 1.40 -3.58
N ALA A 178 17.81 1.49 -3.01
CA ALA A 178 17.40 2.61 -2.17
C ALA A 178 18.23 2.71 -0.87
N LYS A 179 18.51 1.58 -0.22
CA LYS A 179 19.36 1.51 0.98
C LYS A 179 20.73 2.13 0.71
N ARG A 180 21.37 1.78 -0.42
CA ARG A 180 22.68 2.33 -0.80
C ARG A 180 22.67 3.86 -0.85
N VAL A 181 21.60 4.45 -1.37
CA VAL A 181 21.44 5.91 -1.44
C VAL A 181 21.17 6.50 -0.05
N ILE A 182 20.31 5.88 0.75
CA ILE A 182 19.99 6.33 2.12
C ILE A 182 21.24 6.30 3.01
N ASP A 183 21.97 5.18 3.01
CA ASP A 183 23.19 5.01 3.80
C ASP A 183 24.27 6.03 3.39
N ALA A 184 24.38 6.32 2.09
CA ALA A 184 25.29 7.35 1.59
C ALA A 184 24.89 8.75 2.07
N LEU A 185 23.60 9.10 2.00
CA LEU A 185 23.10 10.39 2.50
C LEU A 185 23.33 10.53 4.01
N GLN A 186 23.15 9.46 4.79
CA GLN A 186 23.46 9.46 6.23
C GLN A 186 24.96 9.67 6.51
N LYS A 187 25.82 9.15 5.64
CA LYS A 187 27.28 9.39 5.67
C LYS A 187 27.70 10.74 5.07
N ARG A 188 26.73 11.59 4.69
CA ARG A 188 26.94 12.91 4.06
C ARG A 188 27.55 12.86 2.66
N GLU A 189 27.33 11.75 1.96
CA GLU A 189 27.77 11.55 0.58
C GLU A 189 26.61 11.76 -0.39
N VAL A 190 26.73 12.77 -1.26
CA VAL A 190 25.68 13.14 -2.22
C VAL A 190 25.80 12.38 -3.56
N ALA A 191 26.99 11.83 -3.87
CA ALA A 191 27.28 11.24 -5.17
C ALA A 191 26.33 10.08 -5.57
N PRO A 192 26.00 9.12 -4.68
CA PRO A 192 25.04 8.05 -5.03
C PRO A 192 23.62 8.58 -5.29
N ALA A 193 23.18 9.60 -4.55
CA ALA A 193 21.88 10.22 -4.74
C ALA A 193 21.80 10.99 -6.08
N LEU A 194 22.88 11.67 -6.46
CA LEU A 194 22.99 12.36 -7.76
C LEU A 194 23.04 11.40 -8.93
N ALA A 195 23.72 10.26 -8.79
CA ALA A 195 23.70 9.20 -9.79
C ALA A 195 22.26 8.67 -9.98
N TRP A 196 21.54 8.43 -8.89
CA TRP A 196 20.13 8.04 -8.95
C TRP A 196 19.24 9.11 -9.63
N CYS A 197 19.48 10.39 -9.37
CA CYS A 197 18.80 11.48 -10.07
C CYS A 197 19.08 11.48 -11.58
N ALA A 198 20.33 11.23 -11.98
CA ALA A 198 20.71 11.15 -13.39
C ALA A 198 20.01 9.99 -14.11
N ASP A 199 19.97 8.81 -13.48
CA ASP A 199 19.32 7.62 -14.03
C ASP A 199 17.80 7.83 -14.22
N ASN A 200 17.19 8.63 -13.33
CA ASN A 200 15.74 8.87 -13.31
C ASN A 200 15.32 10.25 -13.85
N LYS A 201 16.24 11.00 -14.47
CA LYS A 201 16.08 12.41 -14.85
C LYS A 201 14.80 12.72 -15.63
N SER A 202 14.44 11.88 -16.60
CA SER A 202 13.24 12.09 -17.43
C SER A 202 11.94 12.02 -16.63
N ARG A 203 11.90 11.16 -15.59
CA ARG A 203 10.74 10.97 -14.71
C ARG A 203 10.67 12.06 -13.64
N LEU A 204 11.82 12.44 -13.09
CA LEU A 204 11.94 13.53 -12.14
C LEU A 204 11.54 14.88 -12.77
N LYS A 205 11.90 15.10 -14.04
CA LYS A 205 11.47 16.30 -14.80
C LYS A 205 9.96 16.35 -15.01
N LYS A 206 9.32 15.21 -15.32
CA LYS A 206 7.85 15.11 -15.46
C LYS A 206 7.11 15.40 -14.16
N SER A 207 7.66 14.95 -13.03
CA SER A 207 7.10 15.18 -11.70
C SER A 207 7.47 16.55 -11.10
N LYS A 208 8.28 17.36 -11.81
CA LYS A 208 8.80 18.67 -11.34
C LYS A 208 9.48 18.57 -9.97
N SER A 209 10.21 17.48 -9.72
CA SER A 209 10.90 17.28 -8.44
C SER A 209 12.01 18.31 -8.23
N LYS A 210 12.11 18.80 -6.98
CA LYS A 210 13.17 19.73 -6.53
C LYS A 210 14.35 18.99 -5.88
N PHE A 211 14.33 17.66 -5.84
CA PHE A 211 15.29 16.86 -5.10
C PHE A 211 16.72 17.01 -5.61
N GLU A 212 16.93 16.98 -6.93
CA GLU A 212 18.26 17.21 -7.53
C GLU A 212 18.81 18.60 -7.12
N PHE A 213 17.97 19.63 -7.14
CA PHE A 213 18.37 20.97 -6.73
C PHE A 213 18.78 21.02 -5.25
N GLN A 214 18.00 20.40 -4.35
CA GLN A 214 18.32 20.35 -2.91
C GLN A 214 19.63 19.60 -2.61
N LEU A 215 19.91 18.50 -3.33
CA LEU A 215 21.18 17.77 -3.21
C LEU A 215 22.38 18.62 -3.65
N ARG A 216 22.25 19.30 -4.80
CA ARG A 216 23.29 20.21 -5.31
C ARG A 216 23.51 21.41 -4.38
N LEU A 217 22.45 21.89 -3.75
CA LEU A 217 22.52 22.95 -2.74
C LEU A 217 23.25 22.48 -1.48
N GLN A 218 22.97 21.27 -1.00
CA GLN A 218 23.67 20.70 0.15
C GLN A 218 25.16 20.48 -0.13
N GLU A 219 25.51 19.95 -1.31
CA GLU A 219 26.91 19.79 -1.73
C GLU A 219 27.66 21.13 -1.73
N TYR A 220 27.00 22.20 -2.21
CA TYR A 220 27.55 23.55 -2.11
C TYR A 220 27.76 23.99 -0.66
N VAL A 221 26.79 23.79 0.23
CA VAL A 221 26.91 24.14 1.67
C VAL A 221 28.08 23.40 2.33
N GLU A 222 28.29 22.13 2.00
CA GLU A 222 29.44 21.36 2.51
C GLU A 222 30.78 21.87 1.95
N LEU A 223 30.84 22.32 0.69
CA LEU A 223 32.06 22.97 0.15
C LEU A 223 32.37 24.28 0.88
N VAL A 224 31.34 25.05 1.24
CA VAL A 224 31.50 26.29 2.03
C VAL A 224 31.94 25.99 3.45
N ARG A 225 31.42 24.91 4.07
CA ARG A 225 31.87 24.42 5.38
C ARG A 225 33.34 24.01 5.39
N ALA A 226 33.82 23.44 4.29
CA ALA A 226 35.23 23.06 4.12
C ALA A 226 36.17 24.25 3.82
N GLU A 227 35.66 25.48 3.87
CA GLU A 227 36.38 26.74 3.56
C GLU A 227 36.95 26.81 2.12
N ASP A 228 36.51 25.93 1.22
CA ASP A 228 36.94 25.95 -0.18
C ASP A 228 36.01 26.81 -1.06
N HIS A 229 36.15 28.12 -0.90
CA HIS A 229 35.31 29.09 -1.58
C HIS A 229 35.48 29.06 -3.10
N LEU A 230 36.68 28.78 -3.61
CA LEU A 230 36.95 28.78 -5.05
C LEU A 230 36.25 27.61 -5.75
N ARG A 231 36.31 26.40 -5.17
CA ARG A 231 35.57 25.25 -5.68
C ARG A 231 34.07 25.45 -5.53
N ALA A 232 33.60 26.01 -4.42
CA ALA A 232 32.17 26.30 -4.21
C ALA A 232 31.60 27.25 -5.28
N ILE A 233 32.31 28.35 -5.60
CA ILE A 233 31.87 29.31 -6.63
C ILE A 233 31.84 28.66 -8.03
N THR A 234 32.89 27.90 -8.36
CA THR A 234 32.97 27.20 -9.66
C THR A 234 31.84 26.16 -9.79
N TYR A 235 31.58 25.42 -8.72
CA TYR A 235 30.51 24.45 -8.64
C TYR A 235 29.13 25.11 -8.82
N ALA A 236 28.87 26.22 -8.12
CA ALA A 236 27.61 26.95 -8.22
C ALA A 236 27.34 27.45 -9.65
N ARG A 237 28.36 28.00 -10.31
CA ARG A 237 28.25 28.44 -11.72
C ARG A 237 27.91 27.29 -12.66
N LYS A 238 28.45 26.09 -12.41
CA LYS A 238 28.25 24.93 -13.28
C LYS A 238 26.90 24.24 -13.06
N TYR A 239 26.52 23.98 -11.81
CA TYR A 239 25.37 23.11 -11.50
C TYR A 239 24.14 23.87 -10.99
N LEU A 240 24.32 25.02 -10.33
CA LEU A 240 23.22 25.80 -9.76
C LEU A 240 22.71 26.88 -10.73
N ALA A 241 23.55 27.43 -11.62
CA ALA A 241 23.13 28.48 -12.56
C ALA A 241 21.86 28.16 -13.39
N PRO A 242 21.64 26.92 -13.91
CA PRO A 242 20.42 26.59 -14.65
C PRO A 242 19.12 26.72 -13.83
N TRP A 243 19.22 26.65 -12.50
CA TRP A 243 18.08 26.71 -11.58
C TRP A 243 17.79 28.13 -11.08
N ALA A 244 18.60 29.12 -11.48
CA ALA A 244 18.49 30.49 -11.02
C ALA A 244 17.14 31.12 -11.39
N ALA A 245 16.62 30.81 -12.58
CA ALA A 245 15.34 31.32 -13.05
C ALA A 245 14.15 30.91 -12.15
N THR A 246 14.23 29.75 -11.49
CA THR A 246 13.13 29.19 -10.68
C THR A 246 13.35 29.31 -9.17
N HIS A 247 14.60 29.32 -8.69
CA HIS A 247 14.93 29.25 -7.26
C HIS A 247 15.84 30.38 -6.75
N MET A 248 15.82 31.56 -7.41
CA MET A 248 16.75 32.65 -7.11
C MET A 248 16.78 33.07 -5.63
N LYS A 249 15.62 33.13 -4.96
CA LYS A 249 15.54 33.53 -3.54
C LYS A 249 16.25 32.56 -2.60
N GLU A 250 16.15 31.26 -2.89
CA GLU A 250 16.82 30.21 -2.10
C GLU A 250 18.34 30.24 -2.38
N MET A 251 18.75 30.46 -3.63
CA MET A 251 20.16 30.61 -3.99
C MET A 251 20.80 31.85 -3.36
N GLN A 252 20.12 33.00 -3.36
CA GLN A 252 20.64 34.22 -2.74
C GLN A 252 20.94 34.01 -1.26
N ARG A 253 20.06 33.28 -0.55
CA ARG A 253 20.27 32.92 0.86
C ARG A 253 21.49 32.02 1.03
N VAL A 254 21.64 31.02 0.17
CA VAL A 254 22.76 30.06 0.29
C VAL A 254 24.09 30.64 -0.18
N PHE A 255 24.12 31.48 -1.21
CA PHE A 255 25.33 32.17 -1.65
C PHE A 255 25.82 33.21 -0.64
N ALA A 256 24.90 33.83 0.12
CA ALA A 256 25.27 34.71 1.22
C ALA A 256 26.09 33.99 2.30
N ILE A 257 25.94 32.67 2.47
CA ILE A 257 26.67 31.88 3.46
C ILE A 257 28.20 31.98 3.28
N VAL A 258 28.68 32.11 2.04
CA VAL A 258 30.11 32.32 1.75
C VAL A 258 30.61 33.63 2.35
N ALA A 259 29.82 34.70 2.27
CA ALA A 259 30.20 36.00 2.81
C ALA A 259 30.27 36.02 4.35
N PHE A 260 29.44 35.21 5.00
CA PHE A 260 29.43 35.07 6.47
C PHE A 260 30.45 34.04 7.00
N LYS A 261 31.35 33.52 6.16
CA LYS A 261 32.41 32.55 6.52
C LYS A 261 31.91 31.36 7.34
N GLY A 262 30.68 30.91 7.10
CA GLY A 262 30.08 29.81 7.87
C GLY A 262 29.88 30.09 9.37
N ASN A 263 29.92 31.35 9.83
CA ASN A 263 29.74 31.66 11.25
C ASN A 263 28.30 31.32 11.70
N PRO A 264 28.10 30.37 12.64
CA PRO A 264 26.79 29.89 13.06
C PRO A 264 26.00 30.85 13.95
N GLU A 265 26.55 32.03 14.28
CA GLU A 265 25.89 33.01 15.15
C GLU A 265 24.62 33.63 14.54
N CYS A 266 24.49 33.62 13.21
CA CYS A 266 23.27 34.04 12.55
C CYS A 266 22.26 32.88 12.45
N ALA A 267 21.19 32.94 13.25
CA ALA A 267 20.15 31.90 13.30
C ALA A 267 19.54 31.54 11.92
N VAL A 268 19.55 32.49 10.97
CA VAL A 268 19.01 32.31 9.61
C VAL A 268 19.83 31.31 8.79
N TYR A 269 21.17 31.27 8.99
CA TYR A 269 22.06 30.41 8.20
C TYR A 269 22.44 29.12 8.92
N LYS A 270 22.30 29.09 10.26
CA LYS A 270 22.53 27.90 11.08
C LYS A 270 21.74 26.68 10.61
N ILE A 271 20.49 26.88 10.19
CA ILE A 271 19.56 25.84 9.74
C ILE A 271 20.17 24.98 8.60
N PHE A 272 20.91 25.59 7.66
CA PHE A 272 21.50 24.87 6.53
C PHE A 272 22.68 23.97 6.93
N PHE A 273 23.29 24.24 8.07
CA PHE A 273 24.40 23.46 8.60
C PHE A 273 23.94 22.37 9.58
N GLU A 274 22.67 22.34 9.97
CA GLU A 274 22.18 21.34 10.91
C GLU A 274 22.21 19.93 10.32
N PRO A 275 22.60 18.89 11.12
CA PRO A 275 22.54 17.50 10.68
C PRO A 275 21.14 17.07 10.22
N LYS A 276 20.08 17.68 10.78
CA LYS A 276 18.68 17.46 10.42
C LYS A 276 18.39 17.69 8.93
N GLN A 277 19.20 18.50 8.26
CA GLN A 277 19.06 18.73 6.82
C GLN A 277 19.33 17.43 6.02
N TRP A 278 20.23 16.57 6.50
CA TRP A 278 20.48 15.27 5.89
C TRP A 278 19.31 14.30 6.11
N ASP A 279 18.71 14.31 7.31
CA ASP A 279 17.49 13.54 7.59
C ASP A 279 16.34 13.97 6.67
N TYR A 280 16.18 15.29 6.47
CA TYR A 280 15.21 15.83 5.51
C TYR A 280 15.49 15.38 4.07
N LEU A 281 16.75 15.37 3.62
CA LEU A 281 17.11 14.86 2.30
C LEU A 281 16.82 13.36 2.15
N VAL A 282 17.03 12.57 3.21
CA VAL A 282 16.66 11.15 3.24
C VAL A 282 15.13 10.99 3.12
N GLU A 283 14.35 11.78 3.84
CA GLU A 283 12.89 11.75 3.74
C GLU A 283 12.39 12.18 2.34
N GLN A 284 12.96 13.24 1.78
CA GLN A 284 12.66 13.67 0.42
C GLN A 284 13.02 12.59 -0.60
N PHE A 285 14.17 11.91 -0.43
CA PHE A 285 14.54 10.76 -1.26
C PHE A 285 13.49 9.64 -1.16
N LYS A 286 13.08 9.25 0.06
CA LYS A 286 12.05 8.23 0.28
C LYS A 286 10.73 8.59 -0.41
N GLN A 287 10.33 9.86 -0.36
CA GLN A 287 9.12 10.37 -1.03
C GLN A 287 9.23 10.28 -2.55
N GLU A 288 10.34 10.74 -3.13
CA GLU A 288 10.56 10.67 -4.58
C GLU A 288 10.71 9.24 -5.08
N PHE A 289 11.37 8.38 -4.30
CA PHE A 289 11.47 6.96 -4.56
C PHE A 289 10.08 6.30 -4.59
N CYS A 290 9.26 6.49 -3.57
CA CYS A 290 7.89 5.97 -3.55
C CYS A 290 7.06 6.49 -4.73
N ARG A 291 7.15 7.79 -5.02
CA ARG A 291 6.44 8.42 -6.16
C ARG A 291 6.89 7.85 -7.50
N LEU A 292 8.18 7.58 -7.67
CA LEU A 292 8.75 7.03 -8.90
C LEU A 292 8.24 5.62 -9.17
N TYR A 293 8.20 4.75 -8.16
CA TYR A 293 7.67 3.38 -8.32
C TYR A 293 6.15 3.31 -8.18
N GLY A 294 5.49 4.43 -7.86
CA GLY A 294 4.03 4.50 -7.68
C GLY A 294 3.54 3.76 -6.45
N MET A 295 4.37 3.72 -5.41
CA MET A 295 4.08 3.15 -4.10
C MET A 295 3.50 4.23 -3.18
N PRO A 296 2.62 3.86 -2.22
CA PRO A 296 2.28 4.75 -1.12
C PRO A 296 3.52 5.06 -0.28
N LEU A 297 3.56 6.25 0.31
CA LEU A 297 4.65 6.65 1.21
C LEU A 297 4.64 5.81 2.48
N GLU A 298 3.44 5.60 3.03
CA GLU A 298 3.21 4.78 4.21
C GLU A 298 3.00 3.31 3.80
N PRO A 299 3.63 2.34 4.50
CA PRO A 299 3.40 0.93 4.25
C PRO A 299 1.92 0.54 4.40
N ILE A 300 1.43 -0.41 3.61
CA ILE A 300 0.05 -0.92 3.73
C ILE A 300 -0.25 -1.45 5.14
N LEU A 301 0.76 -2.04 5.81
CA LEU A 301 0.59 -2.52 7.18
C LEU A 301 0.15 -1.41 8.14
N TYR A 302 0.63 -0.19 7.95
CA TYR A 302 0.21 0.96 8.74
C TYR A 302 -1.28 1.24 8.56
N TRP A 303 -1.76 1.29 7.32
CA TRP A 303 -3.18 1.44 7.01
C TRP A 303 -4.03 0.31 7.58
N SER A 304 -3.57 -0.94 7.50
CA SER A 304 -4.28 -2.06 8.13
C SER A 304 -4.32 -1.95 9.64
N HIS A 305 -3.24 -1.50 10.29
CA HIS A 305 -3.18 -1.30 11.72
C HIS A 305 -4.11 -0.15 12.15
N TYR A 306 -4.11 0.98 11.42
CA TYR A 306 -5.01 2.09 11.65
C TYR A 306 -6.48 1.72 11.45
N LEU A 307 -6.79 0.92 10.43
CA LEU A 307 -8.14 0.43 10.20
C LEU A 307 -8.58 -0.54 11.30
N ILE A 308 -7.70 -1.46 11.71
CA ILE A 308 -7.94 -2.38 12.84
C ILE A 308 -8.16 -1.58 14.11
N LEU A 309 -7.29 -0.62 14.43
CA LEU A 309 -7.39 0.22 15.61
C LEU A 309 -8.65 1.08 15.59
N SER A 310 -9.02 1.65 14.45
CA SER A 310 -10.25 2.41 14.25
C SER A 310 -11.50 1.54 14.43
N LYS A 311 -11.47 0.28 13.94
CA LYS A 311 -12.54 -0.70 14.16
C LYS A 311 -12.60 -1.16 15.62
N CYS A 312 -11.47 -1.42 16.28
CA CYS A 312 -11.39 -1.71 17.70
C CYS A 312 -11.91 -0.54 18.55
N LEU A 313 -11.58 0.69 18.15
CA LEU A 313 -12.10 1.89 18.78
C LEU A 313 -13.61 1.96 18.58
N LEU A 314 -14.12 1.81 17.36
CA LEU A 314 -15.57 1.75 17.11
C LEU A 314 -16.26 0.69 17.98
N PHE A 315 -15.68 -0.52 18.11
CA PHE A 315 -16.19 -1.56 19.00
C PHE A 315 -16.22 -1.14 20.47
N SER A 316 -15.13 -0.54 20.97
CA SER A 316 -15.09 0.03 22.33
C SER A 316 -16.13 1.15 22.51
N LEU A 317 -16.37 1.96 21.47
CA LEU A 317 -17.32 3.08 21.47
C LEU A 317 -18.80 2.62 21.34
N THR A 318 -19.10 1.49 20.69
CA THR A 318 -20.48 1.08 20.35
C THR A 318 -20.97 -0.22 21.01
N LEU A 319 -20.10 -1.19 21.31
CA LEU A 319 -20.52 -2.60 21.48
C LEU A 319 -19.99 -3.30 22.73
N PHE A 320 -19.03 -2.73 23.48
CA PHE A 320 -18.47 -3.41 24.64
C PHE A 320 -19.51 -3.73 25.74
N SER A 321 -20.66 -3.04 25.75
CA SER A 321 -21.68 -3.23 26.80
C SER A 321 -22.60 -4.45 26.58
N HIS A 322 -22.82 -4.96 25.35
CA HIS A 322 -23.92 -5.92 25.11
C HIS A 322 -23.59 -7.18 24.28
N CYS A 323 -22.36 -7.38 23.79
CA CYS A 323 -21.98 -8.58 23.04
C CYS A 323 -21.27 -9.65 23.91
N TYR A 324 -21.81 -9.90 25.10
CA TYR A 324 -21.29 -10.94 26.01
C TYR A 324 -21.88 -12.34 25.76
N GLU A 325 -22.97 -12.47 25.00
CA GLU A 325 -23.65 -13.75 24.79
C GLU A 325 -23.57 -14.25 23.34
N ASP A 326 -23.59 -15.58 23.22
CA ASP A 326 -23.33 -16.49 22.09
C ASP A 326 -24.06 -16.22 20.76
N ASP A 327 -24.87 -15.17 20.65
CA ASP A 327 -25.74 -14.87 19.51
C ASP A 327 -25.16 -13.85 18.51
N CYS A 328 -23.86 -13.52 18.61
CA CYS A 328 -23.22 -12.67 17.60
C CYS A 328 -22.93 -13.48 16.33
N THR A 329 -23.47 -13.03 15.19
CA THR A 329 -23.16 -13.62 13.88
C THR A 329 -21.64 -13.54 13.65
N LYS A 330 -21.02 -14.68 13.32
CA LYS A 330 -19.57 -14.81 13.01
C LYS A 330 -19.08 -13.89 11.87
N GLU A 331 -20.01 -13.25 11.18
CA GLU A 331 -19.80 -12.26 10.12
C GLU A 331 -19.49 -10.85 10.65
N ASP A 332 -19.70 -10.56 11.95
CA ASP A 332 -19.28 -9.29 12.54
C ASP A 332 -17.79 -9.35 12.94
N PRO A 333 -16.88 -8.65 12.25
CA PRO A 333 -15.46 -8.62 12.58
C PRO A 333 -15.19 -8.06 13.99
N LEU A 334 -16.11 -7.30 14.57
CA LEU A 334 -15.99 -6.76 15.92
C LEU A 334 -16.34 -7.79 17.01
N SER A 335 -17.05 -8.86 16.64
CA SER A 335 -17.40 -9.95 17.55
C SER A 335 -16.23 -10.92 17.82
N GLN A 336 -15.14 -10.85 17.04
CA GLN A 336 -13.98 -11.74 17.16
C GLN A 336 -13.18 -11.48 18.44
N GLU A 337 -12.80 -12.57 19.13
CA GLU A 337 -12.08 -12.51 20.42
C GLU A 337 -10.77 -11.70 20.34
N SER A 338 -10.03 -11.81 19.23
CA SER A 338 -8.80 -11.07 18.99
C SER A 338 -8.99 -9.56 19.00
N PHE A 339 -10.08 -9.08 18.39
CA PHE A 339 -10.43 -7.65 18.36
C PHE A 339 -10.90 -7.17 19.75
N ARG A 340 -11.62 -8.00 20.50
CA ARG A 340 -12.02 -7.69 21.89
C ARG A 340 -10.81 -7.47 22.80
N LYS A 341 -9.80 -8.35 22.71
CA LYS A 341 -8.56 -8.23 23.49
C LYS A 341 -7.81 -6.94 23.18
N LEU A 342 -7.77 -6.53 21.90
CA LEU A 342 -7.14 -5.28 21.47
C LEU A 342 -7.92 -4.03 21.88
N ALA A 343 -9.24 -4.14 22.08
CA ALA A 343 -10.11 -3.02 22.44
C ALA A 343 -10.19 -2.75 23.95
N LEU A 344 -9.83 -3.71 24.81
CA LEU A 344 -9.82 -3.59 26.28
C LEU A 344 -9.12 -2.33 26.83
N PRO A 345 -7.92 -1.93 26.36
CA PRO A 345 -7.22 -0.76 26.89
C PRO A 345 -7.73 0.57 26.30
N LEU A 346 -8.67 0.55 25.35
CA LEU A 346 -9.14 1.76 24.69
C LEU A 346 -10.16 2.52 25.58
N PRO A 347 -10.10 3.86 25.60
CA PRO A 347 -11.03 4.66 26.36
C PRO A 347 -12.46 4.53 25.83
N TYR A 348 -13.42 4.39 26.73
CA TYR A 348 -14.84 4.40 26.39
C TYR A 348 -15.30 5.79 25.98
N SER A 349 -16.22 5.86 25.01
CA SER A 349 -16.96 7.11 24.76
C SER A 349 -17.82 7.42 25.97
N LYS A 350 -17.83 8.68 26.43
CA LYS A 350 -18.92 9.16 27.29
C LYS A 350 -20.20 9.21 26.45
N GLN A 351 -20.97 8.12 26.45
CA GLN A 351 -22.32 8.15 25.90
C GLN A 351 -23.22 8.94 26.86
N HIS A 352 -23.41 10.23 26.60
CA HIS A 352 -24.28 11.10 27.41
C HIS A 352 -25.77 10.83 27.18
N HIS A 353 -26.14 10.19 26.08
CA HIS A 353 -27.54 9.91 25.71
C HIS A 353 -27.65 8.50 25.10
N SER A 354 -28.21 7.56 25.87
CA SER A 354 -28.63 6.27 25.33
C SER A 354 -29.97 6.44 24.60
N LYS A 355 -30.07 5.91 23.39
CA LYS A 355 -31.31 5.90 22.60
C LYS A 355 -31.85 4.47 22.57
N LEU A 356 -33.10 4.28 22.96
CA LEU A 356 -33.75 2.96 22.87
C LEU A 356 -34.28 2.71 21.46
N VAL A 357 -34.04 1.52 20.94
CA VAL A 357 -34.53 1.08 19.62
C VAL A 357 -35.36 -0.18 19.82
N CYS A 358 -36.55 -0.23 19.22
CA CYS A 358 -37.44 -1.35 19.37
C CYS A 358 -36.90 -2.60 18.65
N TYR A 359 -36.93 -3.75 19.33
CA TYR A 359 -36.50 -5.02 18.76
C TYR A 359 -37.35 -5.46 17.54
N ILE A 360 -38.65 -5.14 17.51
CA ILE A 360 -39.60 -5.57 16.48
C ILE A 360 -39.56 -4.61 15.29
N THR A 361 -39.85 -3.33 15.51
CA THR A 361 -39.96 -2.33 14.42
C THR A 361 -38.62 -1.77 13.98
N LYS A 362 -37.55 -1.96 14.76
CA LYS A 362 -36.24 -1.32 14.56
C LYS A 362 -36.28 0.21 14.55
N GLU A 363 -37.39 0.80 15.03
CA GLU A 363 -37.57 2.24 15.16
C GLU A 363 -37.13 2.75 16.53
N LEU A 364 -36.81 4.05 16.59
CA LEU A 364 -36.49 4.74 17.82
C LEU A 364 -37.70 4.77 18.76
N MET A 365 -37.43 4.61 20.05
CA MET A 365 -38.40 4.72 21.12
C MET A 365 -38.23 6.10 21.77
N ASP A 366 -39.14 7.01 21.45
CA ASP A 366 -39.11 8.42 21.85
C ASP A 366 -40.44 8.83 22.48
N THR A 367 -40.69 10.14 22.61
CA THR A 367 -41.92 10.67 23.21
C THR A 367 -43.17 10.27 22.42
N GLU A 368 -43.06 10.11 21.09
CA GLU A 368 -44.17 9.70 20.22
C GLU A 368 -44.34 8.18 20.18
N ASN A 369 -43.25 7.43 20.40
CA ASN A 369 -43.23 5.97 20.42
C ASN A 369 -42.64 5.41 21.73
N PRO A 370 -43.30 5.63 22.89
CA PRO A 370 -42.71 5.32 24.18
C PRO A 370 -42.50 3.82 24.43
N PRO A 371 -41.53 3.48 25.30
CA PRO A 371 -41.33 2.12 25.77
C PRO A 371 -42.49 1.61 26.63
N GLN A 372 -42.98 0.41 26.30
CA GLN A 372 -43.92 -0.36 27.10
C GLN A 372 -43.28 -1.68 27.55
N VAL A 373 -43.49 -2.00 28.82
CA VAL A 373 -42.95 -3.17 29.51
C VAL A 373 -44.04 -4.23 29.61
N LEU A 374 -43.71 -5.44 29.17
CA LEU A 374 -44.52 -6.63 29.33
C LEU A 374 -44.37 -7.21 30.75
N PRO A 375 -45.31 -8.05 31.22
CA PRO A 375 -45.21 -8.70 32.53
C PRO A 375 -43.94 -9.54 32.75
N ASN A 376 -43.30 -10.00 31.68
CA ASN A 376 -42.01 -10.72 31.71
C ASN A 376 -40.79 -9.80 31.80
N GLY A 377 -40.97 -8.48 31.90
CA GLY A 377 -39.90 -7.49 32.02
C GLY A 377 -39.26 -7.04 30.71
N TYR A 378 -39.70 -7.57 29.55
CA TYR A 378 -39.18 -7.12 28.26
C TYR A 378 -39.87 -5.86 27.76
N VAL A 379 -39.10 -4.98 27.10
CA VAL A 379 -39.55 -3.66 26.66
C VAL A 379 -39.62 -3.60 25.14
N TYR A 380 -40.76 -3.12 24.63
CA TYR A 380 -41.01 -2.90 23.21
C TYR A 380 -41.69 -1.54 23.00
N SER A 381 -41.81 -1.09 21.75
CA SER A 381 -42.43 0.20 21.44
C SER A 381 -43.95 0.09 21.38
N THR A 382 -44.65 1.15 21.75
CA THR A 382 -46.11 1.24 21.64
C THR A 382 -46.59 0.88 20.25
N LYS A 383 -45.98 1.44 19.20
CA LYS A 383 -46.35 1.14 17.80
C LYS A 383 -46.26 -0.36 17.49
N ALA A 384 -45.19 -1.03 17.94
CA ALA A 384 -45.02 -2.46 17.71
C ALA A 384 -46.09 -3.30 18.43
N LEU A 385 -46.41 -2.93 19.68
CA LEU A 385 -47.37 -3.66 20.51
C LEU A 385 -48.82 -3.41 20.06
N GLU A 386 -49.14 -2.19 19.63
CA GLU A 386 -50.45 -1.85 19.05
C GLU A 386 -50.71 -2.58 17.73
N GLU A 387 -49.72 -2.64 16.84
CA GLU A 387 -49.86 -3.43 15.61
C GLU A 387 -50.06 -4.91 15.90
N MET A 388 -49.33 -5.45 16.88
CA MET A 388 -49.45 -6.85 17.28
C MET A 388 -50.82 -7.13 17.90
N ALA A 389 -51.30 -6.26 18.78
CA ALA A 389 -52.62 -6.38 19.39
C ALA A 389 -53.75 -6.26 18.35
N LYS A 390 -53.63 -5.36 17.35
CA LYS A 390 -54.60 -5.22 16.26
C LYS A 390 -54.70 -6.51 15.42
N ARG A 391 -53.57 -7.17 15.14
CA ARG A 391 -53.55 -8.42 14.36
C ARG A 391 -54.07 -9.63 15.15
N ASN A 392 -53.87 -9.64 16.47
CA ASN A 392 -54.14 -10.81 17.32
C ASN A 392 -55.33 -10.62 18.27
N GLY A 393 -56.24 -9.69 17.97
CA GLY A 393 -57.49 -9.49 18.73
C GLY A 393 -57.27 -9.06 20.19
N GLY A 394 -56.28 -8.19 20.45
CA GLY A 394 -55.97 -7.64 21.77
C GLY A 394 -54.90 -8.39 22.56
N LYS A 395 -54.40 -9.52 22.03
CA LYS A 395 -53.32 -10.32 22.64
C LYS A 395 -51.96 -10.00 22.03
N ILE A 396 -50.93 -9.91 22.87
CA ILE A 396 -49.55 -9.68 22.47
C ILE A 396 -48.73 -10.91 22.84
N THR A 397 -47.91 -11.37 21.90
CA THR A 397 -46.98 -12.48 22.13
C THR A 397 -45.55 -11.95 22.14
N CYS A 398 -44.83 -12.16 23.24
CA CYS A 398 -43.44 -11.77 23.34
C CYS A 398 -42.58 -12.63 22.38
N PRO A 399 -41.84 -12.03 21.42
CA PRO A 399 -41.06 -12.79 20.44
C PRO A 399 -39.84 -13.51 21.03
N ARG A 400 -39.39 -13.15 22.24
CA ARG A 400 -38.21 -13.76 22.90
C ARG A 400 -38.58 -14.89 23.86
N THR A 401 -39.75 -14.83 24.49
CA THR A 401 -40.16 -15.79 25.55
C THR A 401 -41.42 -16.56 25.21
N GLY A 402 -42.15 -16.18 24.15
CA GLY A 402 -43.43 -16.78 23.79
C GLY A 402 -44.60 -16.43 24.71
N LEU A 403 -44.40 -15.60 25.75
CA LEU A 403 -45.45 -15.21 26.69
C LEU A 403 -46.58 -14.45 25.97
N VAL A 404 -47.81 -14.88 26.15
CA VAL A 404 -49.01 -14.19 25.67
C VAL A 404 -49.65 -13.39 26.80
N CYS A 405 -49.87 -12.10 26.58
CA CYS A 405 -50.48 -11.19 27.55
C CYS A 405 -51.51 -10.27 26.87
N ASN A 406 -52.38 -9.65 27.65
CA ASN A 406 -53.33 -8.67 27.12
C ASN A 406 -52.70 -7.27 27.05
N TYR A 407 -53.15 -6.46 26.09
CA TYR A 407 -52.68 -5.08 25.94
C TYR A 407 -52.84 -4.23 27.22
N LEU A 408 -53.84 -4.52 28.05
CA LEU A 408 -54.11 -3.79 29.30
C LEU A 408 -53.09 -4.06 30.41
N GLU A 409 -52.31 -5.14 30.31
CA GLU A 409 -51.31 -5.55 31.30
C GLU A 409 -49.94 -4.86 31.06
N LEU A 410 -49.84 -4.04 30.01
CA LEU A 410 -48.63 -3.32 29.65
C LEU A 410 -48.44 -2.09 30.53
N VAL A 411 -47.22 -1.90 31.01
CA VAL A 411 -46.86 -0.72 31.81
C VAL A 411 -45.94 0.18 30.99
N LYS A 412 -46.23 1.48 30.95
CA LYS A 412 -45.35 2.46 30.30
C LYS A 412 -44.08 2.64 31.12
N ALA A 413 -42.91 2.46 30.50
CA ALA A 413 -41.64 2.80 31.12
C ALA A 413 -41.34 4.29 30.93
N TYR A 414 -40.82 4.92 31.99
CA TYR A 414 -40.28 6.26 31.95
C TYR A 414 -38.76 6.16 32.13
N ILE A 415 -38.03 6.82 31.24
CA ILE A 415 -36.57 6.83 31.26
C ILE A 415 -36.18 8.25 31.65
N SER A 416 -35.46 8.35 32.77
CA SER A 416 -34.91 9.59 33.31
C SER A 416 -33.52 9.86 32.78
#